data_AF-V6EW27-F1
#
_entry.id   AF-V6EW27-F1
#
_cell.length_a   1.000
_cell.length_b   1.000
_cell.length_c   1.000
_cell.angle_alpha   90.00
_cell.angle_beta   90.00
_cell.angle_gamma   90.00
#
_symmetry.space_group_name_H-M   'P 1'
#
loop_
_entity.id
_entity.type
_entity.pdbx_description
1 polymer ?
#
loop_
_entity_poly.entity_id
_entity_poly.type
_entity_poly.pdbx_seq_one_letter_code
_entity_poly.pdbx_strand_id
1 'polypeptide(L)'
;MITVYYKSGNAQWKYELEQTEYEYIIKNVLEDEPDLQEMFDDSLEILRDVSAMDEDEMDEDDQIDQTIAIAYIWHYFNVIAEGDDRIQGDLVLVEDEDGTGVTILPADSLGEEDEE
;
A
#
# COMPACT_ATOMS: atom_id res chain seq x y z
N MET A 1 10.59 -8.84 -5.81
CA MET A 1 9.22 -8.38 -6.07
C MET A 1 8.59 -8.10 -4.74
N ILE A 2 7.96 -6.95 -4.62
CA ILE A 2 7.21 -6.50 -3.46
C ILE A 2 5.75 -6.70 -3.79
N THR A 3 4.99 -7.28 -2.87
CA THR A 3 3.55 -7.46 -3.04
C THR A 3 2.77 -6.77 -1.94
N VAL A 4 1.75 -6.02 -2.35
CA VAL A 4 0.80 -5.36 -1.47
C VAL A 4 -0.60 -5.72 -1.92
N TYR A 5 -1.39 -6.25 -0.99
CA TYR A 5 -2.80 -6.56 -1.18
C TYR A 5 -3.64 -5.41 -0.62
N TYR A 6 -4.69 -5.02 -1.32
CA TYR A 6 -5.69 -4.08 -0.82
C TYR A 6 -7.04 -4.78 -0.80
N LYS A 7 -7.76 -4.74 0.33
CA LYS A 7 -9.08 -5.36 0.51
C LYS A 7 -10.04 -4.28 0.98
N SER A 8 -11.12 -4.08 0.22
CA SER A 8 -12.23 -3.19 0.60
C SER A 8 -13.55 -3.92 0.37
N GLY A 9 -14.28 -4.19 1.46
CA GLY A 9 -15.46 -5.05 1.45
C GLY A 9 -15.18 -6.44 0.87
N ASN A 10 -15.83 -6.76 -0.26
CA ASN A 10 -15.65 -8.03 -0.99
C ASN A 10 -14.62 -7.94 -2.13
N ALA A 11 -14.07 -6.76 -2.40
CA ALA A 11 -13.08 -6.56 -3.45
C ALA A 11 -11.66 -6.73 -2.90
N GLN A 12 -10.80 -7.36 -3.70
CA GLN A 12 -9.39 -7.52 -3.39
C GLN A 12 -8.55 -7.22 -4.64
N TRP A 13 -7.54 -6.38 -4.46
CA TRP A 13 -6.57 -6.02 -5.48
C TRP A 13 -5.18 -6.48 -5.03
N LYS A 14 -4.37 -6.91 -5.99
CA LYS A 14 -2.98 -7.32 -5.78
C LYS A 14 -2.09 -6.40 -6.60
N TYR A 15 -1.17 -5.74 -5.92
CA TYR A 15 -0.15 -4.91 -6.55
C TYR A 15 1.20 -5.57 -6.42
N GLU A 16 1.91 -5.65 -7.55
CA GLU A 16 3.23 -6.24 -7.65
C GLU A 16 4.19 -5.20 -8.20
N LEU A 17 5.27 -4.94 -7.47
CA LEU A 17 6.30 -3.98 -7.86
C LEU A 17 7.65 -4.69 -7.92
N GLU A 18 8.40 -4.50 -9.01
CA GLU A 18 9.75 -5.06 -9.07
C GLU A 18 10.66 -4.36 -8.06
N GLN A 19 11.66 -5.11 -7.57
CA GLN A 19 12.59 -4.59 -6.57
C GLN A 19 13.30 -3.32 -7.06
N THR A 20 13.70 -3.30 -8.34
CA THR A 20 14.41 -2.16 -8.93
C THR A 20 13.50 -0.94 -9.11
N GLU A 21 12.21 -1.13 -9.39
CA GLU A 21 11.24 -0.05 -9.50
C GLU A 21 10.99 0.58 -8.14
N TYR A 22 10.75 -0.25 -7.12
CA TYR A 22 10.67 0.17 -5.72
C TYR A 22 11.90 0.98 -5.27
N GLU A 23 13.10 0.46 -5.52
CA GLU A 23 14.34 1.14 -5.13
C GLU A 23 14.49 2.50 -5.80
N TYR A 24 14.07 2.60 -7.06
CA TYR A 24 14.04 3.87 -7.79
C TYR A 24 13.03 4.83 -7.16
N ILE A 25 11.79 4.41 -6.93
CA ILE A 25 10.72 5.26 -6.37
C ILE A 25 11.13 5.78 -5.00
N ILE A 26 11.45 4.90 -4.06
CA ILE A 26 11.80 5.28 -2.68
C ILE A 26 13.01 6.19 -2.64
N LYS A 27 14.02 5.94 -3.49
CA LYS A 27 15.17 6.83 -3.55
C LYS A 27 14.76 8.26 -3.94
N ASN A 28 13.88 8.42 -4.93
CA ASN A 28 13.43 9.75 -5.35
C ASN A 28 12.51 10.39 -4.31
N VAL A 29 11.56 9.64 -3.74
CA VAL A 29 10.62 10.13 -2.72
C VAL A 29 11.36 10.63 -1.48
N LEU A 30 12.39 9.90 -1.04
CA LEU A 30 13.15 10.27 0.16
C LEU A 30 14.29 11.27 -0.11
N GLU A 31 14.55 11.66 -1.36
CA GLU A 31 15.64 12.58 -1.70
C GLU A 31 15.44 13.97 -1.07
N ASP A 32 14.18 14.40 -0.93
CA ASP A 32 13.78 15.71 -0.39
C ASP A 32 13.47 15.70 1.12
N GLU A 33 13.82 14.62 1.84
CA GLU A 33 13.57 14.46 3.29
C GLU A 33 12.11 14.80 3.67
N PRO A 34 11.10 14.13 3.08
CA PRO A 34 9.70 14.45 3.32
C PRO A 34 9.28 14.16 4.76
N ASP A 35 8.18 14.78 5.21
CA ASP A 35 7.54 14.39 6.46
C ASP A 35 6.96 12.98 6.30
N LEU A 36 7.53 12.03 7.05
CA LEU A 36 7.19 10.62 6.91
C LEU A 36 5.75 10.31 7.33
N GLN A 37 5.20 11.07 8.27
CA GLN A 37 3.84 10.88 8.74
C GLN A 37 2.85 11.43 7.72
N GLU A 38 3.10 12.63 7.20
CA GLU A 38 2.29 13.23 6.13
C GLU A 38 2.29 12.33 4.89
N MET A 39 3.46 11.84 4.45
CA MET A 39 3.57 10.91 3.33
C MET A 39 2.79 9.60 3.56
N PHE A 40 2.78 9.10 4.79
CA PHE A 40 2.03 7.90 5.13
C PHE A 40 0.53 8.14 5.04
N ASP A 41 0.04 9.23 5.63
CA ASP A 41 -1.38 9.59 5.64
C ASP A 41 -1.86 9.89 4.21
N ASP A 42 -1.08 10.63 3.41
CA ASP A 42 -1.35 10.91 2.00
C ASP A 42 -1.40 9.63 1.16
N SER A 43 -0.48 8.69 1.41
CA SER A 43 -0.47 7.40 0.69
C SER A 43 -1.73 6.58 0.96
N LEU A 44 -2.25 6.62 2.20
CA LEU A 44 -3.52 5.95 2.53
C LEU A 44 -4.73 6.63 1.87
N GLU A 45 -4.73 7.96 1.80
CA GLU A 45 -5.77 8.74 1.11
C GLU A 45 -5.79 8.40 -0.40
N ILE A 46 -4.63 8.42 -1.06
CA ILE A 46 -4.49 8.07 -2.48
C ILE A 46 -5.04 6.66 -2.74
N LEU A 47 -4.64 5.68 -1.94
CA LEU A 47 -5.10 4.30 -2.14
C LEU A 47 -6.60 4.14 -1.96
N ARG A 48 -7.18 4.88 -1.01
CA ARG A 48 -8.61 4.89 -0.79
C ARG A 48 -9.34 5.51 -1.98
N ASP A 49 -8.89 6.68 -2.43
CA ASP A 49 -9.51 7.39 -3.56
C ASP A 49 -9.46 6.54 -4.83
N VAL A 50 -8.29 5.96 -5.13
CA VAL A 50 -8.13 5.08 -6.29
C VAL A 50 -8.95 3.80 -6.17
N SER A 51 -9.08 3.22 -4.98
CA SER A 51 -9.92 2.01 -4.78
C SER A 51 -11.41 2.27 -5.02
N ALA A 52 -11.83 3.52 -4.91
CA ALA A 52 -13.21 3.96 -5.16
C ALA A 52 -13.45 4.38 -6.62
N MET A 53 -12.39 4.50 -7.43
CA MET A 53 -12.47 4.81 -8.87
C MET A 53 -12.69 3.54 -9.70
N ASP A 54 -13.48 3.66 -10.77
CA ASP A 54 -13.56 2.59 -11.77
C ASP A 54 -12.23 2.52 -12.55
N GLU A 55 -11.77 1.32 -12.93
CA GLU A 55 -10.50 1.11 -13.66
C GLU A 55 -10.44 1.92 -14.98
N ASP A 56 -11.58 2.16 -15.62
CA ASP A 56 -11.69 2.95 -16.85
C ASP A 56 -11.60 4.47 -16.63
N GLU A 57 -11.67 4.92 -15.37
CA GLU A 57 -11.56 6.33 -14.97
C GLU A 57 -10.14 6.72 -14.52
N MET A 58 -9.29 5.74 -14.18
CA MET A 58 -7.90 5.99 -13.79
C MET A 58 -7.03 6.45 -14.97
N ASP A 59 -6.41 7.62 -14.82
CA ASP A 59 -5.42 8.10 -15.76
C ASP A 59 -3.98 7.69 -15.40
N GLU A 60 -3.01 8.16 -16.19
CA GLU A 60 -1.59 7.83 -15.97
C GLU A 60 -1.06 8.43 -14.67
N ASP A 61 -1.56 9.61 -14.27
CA ASP A 61 -1.13 10.28 -13.05
C ASP A 61 -1.68 9.52 -11.82
N ASP A 62 -2.94 9.07 -11.85
CA ASP A 62 -3.54 8.24 -10.79
C ASP A 62 -2.76 6.92 -10.57
N GLN A 63 -2.32 6.28 -11.66
CA GLN A 63 -1.53 5.04 -11.60
C GLN A 63 -0.13 5.28 -11.01
N ILE A 64 0.48 6.43 -11.33
CA ILE A 64 1.77 6.84 -10.77
C ILE A 64 1.62 7.10 -9.28
N ASP A 65 0.63 7.87 -8.87
CA ASP A 65 0.38 8.21 -7.45
C ASP A 65 0.09 6.94 -6.62
N GLN A 66 -0.74 6.03 -7.13
CA GLN A 66 -0.97 4.72 -6.52
C GLN A 66 0.34 3.93 -6.37
N THR A 67 1.18 3.90 -7.41
CA THR A 67 2.44 3.14 -7.38
C THR A 67 3.39 3.71 -6.33
N ILE A 68 3.47 5.04 -6.20
CA ILE A 68 4.26 5.73 -5.19
C ILE A 68 3.73 5.41 -3.79
N ALA A 69 2.42 5.51 -3.59
CA ALA A 69 1.77 5.21 -2.31
C ALA A 69 2.04 3.77 -1.85
N ILE A 70 1.93 2.79 -2.75
CA ILE A 70 2.21 1.37 -2.46
C ILE A 70 3.67 1.17 -2.08
N ALA A 71 4.59 1.73 -2.87
CA ALA A 71 6.01 1.62 -2.59
C ALA A 71 6.35 2.21 -1.22
N TYR A 72 5.78 3.37 -0.89
CA TYR A 72 6.01 4.06 0.37
C TYR A 72 5.43 3.31 1.57
N ILE A 73 4.19 2.84 1.50
CA ILE A 73 3.56 2.07 2.57
C ILE A 73 4.35 0.79 2.84
N TRP A 74 4.77 0.08 1.78
CA TRP A 74 5.63 -1.08 1.94
C TRP A 74 6.96 -0.73 2.63
N HIS A 75 7.60 0.34 2.19
CA HIS A 75 8.85 0.84 2.76
C HIS A 75 8.69 1.20 4.24
N TYR A 76 7.61 1.89 4.59
CA TYR A 76 7.32 2.33 5.94
C TYR A 76 7.32 1.13 6.89
N PHE A 77 6.51 0.11 6.62
CA PHE A 77 6.40 -1.04 7.53
C PHE A 77 7.62 -1.97 7.51
N ASN A 78 8.31 -2.12 6.38
CA ASN A 78 9.44 -3.05 6.25
C ASN A 78 10.78 -2.47 6.73
N VAL A 79 10.95 -1.14 6.61
CA VAL A 79 12.23 -0.45 6.76
C VAL A 79 12.20 0.63 7.85
N ILE A 80 11.14 1.45 7.91
CA ILE A 80 11.07 2.60 8.85
C ILE A 80 10.53 2.17 10.20
N ALA A 81 9.42 1.43 10.22
CA ALA A 81 8.74 1.00 11.44
C ALA A 81 9.66 0.10 12.28
N GLU A 82 9.56 0.27 13.60
CA GLU A 82 10.36 -0.48 14.58
C GLU A 82 9.44 -1.24 15.54
N GLY A 83 10.00 -2.26 16.22
CA GLY A 83 9.27 -3.00 17.24
C GLY A 83 8.09 -3.79 16.68
N ASP A 84 6.94 -3.69 17.35
CA ASP A 84 5.72 -4.44 17.04
C ASP A 84 4.99 -3.92 15.78
N ASP A 85 5.28 -2.68 15.34
CA ASP A 85 4.69 -2.11 14.12
C ASP A 85 5.43 -2.58 12.85
N ARG A 86 6.62 -3.17 12.98
CA ARG A 86 7.41 -3.61 11.83
C ARG A 86 6.83 -4.89 11.22
N ILE A 87 6.59 -4.86 9.91
CA ILE A 87 6.15 -6.03 9.14
C ILE A 87 7.29 -6.44 8.20
N GLN A 88 7.59 -7.74 8.11
CA GLN A 88 8.59 -8.26 7.18
C GLN A 88 7.89 -9.02 6.04
N GLY A 89 8.12 -8.57 4.81
CA GLY A 89 7.58 -9.19 3.60
C GLY A 89 6.35 -8.46 3.06
N ASP A 90 5.46 -9.23 2.45
CA ASP A 90 4.27 -8.73 1.78
C ASP A 90 3.25 -8.19 2.77
N LEU A 91 2.50 -7.16 2.34
CA LEU A 91 1.52 -6.46 3.18
C LEU A 91 0.10 -6.68 2.68
N VAL A 92 -0.86 -6.63 3.58
CA VAL A 92 -2.26 -6.42 3.25
C VAL A 92 -2.82 -5.20 3.96
N LEU A 93 -3.55 -4.38 3.20
CA LEU A 93 -4.33 -3.26 3.68
C LEU A 93 -5.79 -3.68 3.62
N VAL A 94 -6.49 -3.57 4.74
CA VAL A 94 -7.91 -3.90 4.88
C VAL A 94 -8.63 -2.62 5.28
N GLU A 95 -9.45 -2.08 4.38
CA GLU A 95 -10.32 -0.95 4.69
C GLU A 95 -11.45 -1.42 5.64
N ASP A 96 -11.71 -0.62 6.68
CA ASP A 96 -12.82 -0.87 7.60
C ASP A 96 -14.16 -0.78 6.87
N GLU A 97 -15.15 -1.59 7.28
CA GLU A 97 -16.49 -1.61 6.65
C GLU A 97 -17.21 -0.25 6.71
N ASP A 98 -16.89 0.59 7.71
CA ASP A 98 -17.42 1.94 7.88
C ASP A 98 -16.61 3.01 7.12
N GLY A 99 -15.55 2.63 6.41
CA GLY A 99 -14.67 3.54 5.66
C GLY A 99 -13.90 4.53 6.56
N THR A 100 -13.73 4.20 7.84
CA THR A 100 -13.12 5.09 8.83
C THR A 100 -11.62 4.94 8.98
N GLY A 101 -11.05 3.87 8.42
CA GLY A 101 -9.65 3.53 8.59
C GLY A 101 -9.21 2.37 7.70
N VAL A 102 -7.91 2.15 7.70
CA VAL A 102 -7.25 1.02 7.03
C VAL A 102 -6.41 0.28 8.07
N THR A 103 -6.63 -1.02 8.19
CA THR A 103 -5.82 -1.92 9.01
C THR A 103 -4.73 -2.53 8.14
N ILE A 104 -3.46 -2.42 8.54
CA ILE A 104 -2.33 -3.01 7.82
C ILE A 104 -1.83 -4.25 8.56
N LEU A 105 -1.69 -5.36 7.84
CA LEU A 105 -1.28 -6.66 8.38
C LEU A 105 -0.22 -7.32 7.46
N PRO A 106 0.59 -8.27 7.96
CA PRO A 106 1.40 -9.13 7.10
C PRO A 106 0.49 -9.97 6.19
N ALA A 107 0.86 -10.13 4.92
CA ALA A 107 0.08 -10.93 3.97
C ALA A 107 -0.06 -12.40 4.39
N ASP A 108 0.91 -12.96 5.13
CA ASP A 108 0.80 -14.29 5.76
C ASP A 108 -0.40 -14.40 6.72
N SER A 109 -0.94 -13.27 7.20
CA SER A 109 -2.14 -13.22 8.06
C SER A 109 -3.44 -13.39 7.29
N LEU A 110 -3.42 -13.30 5.95
CA LEU A 110 -4.55 -13.63 5.07
C LEU A 110 -4.78 -15.14 4.94
N GLY A 111 -4.05 -15.97 5.70
CA GLY A 111 -3.99 -17.42 5.57
C GLY A 111 -5.29 -18.04 5.07
N GLU A 112 -5.21 -18.69 3.90
CA GLU A 112 -6.23 -19.56 3.30
C GLU A 112 -7.66 -19.20 3.72
N GLU A 113 -8.17 -18.01 3.36
CA GLU A 113 -9.63 -17.77 3.43
C GLU A 113 -10.31 -18.70 2.39
N ASP A 114 -10.62 -19.91 2.86
CA ASP A 114 -11.45 -21.00 2.34
C ASP A 114 -11.88 -20.95 0.86
N GLU A 115 -11.23 -21.79 0.03
CA GLU A 115 -11.92 -22.49 -1.06
C GLU A 115 -12.95 -23.48 -0.45
N GLU A 116 -14.16 -23.02 -0.11
CA GLU A 116 -15.35 -23.89 0.07
C GLU A 116 -16.48 -23.57 -0.92
#